data_AF-A0A3D5URB7-F1
#
_entry.id   AF-A0A3D5URB7-F1
#
_cell.length_a   1.000
_cell.length_b   1.000
_cell.length_c   1.000
_cell.angle_alpha   90.00
_cell.angle_beta   90.00
_cell.angle_gamma   90.00
#
_symmetry.space_group_name_H-M   'P 1'
#
loop_
_entity.id
_entity.type
_entity.pdbx_description
1 polymer ?
#
loop_
_entity_poly.entity_id
_entity_poly.type
_entity_poly.pdbx_seq_one_letter_code
_entity_poly.pdbx_strand_id
1 'polypeptide(L)' 'NDLGGSVKGGDAGDASAAQKTVDEIKKAGGEAVANSDSVSLKSGAENMITQALDTFGGLHSIISPAGILRDGM' A
#
# COMPACT_ATOMS: atom_id res chain seq x y z
N ASN A 1 -1.16 -0.56 -0.27
CA ASN A 1 -1.17 -1.85 0.44
C ASN A 1 -1.22 -1.67 1.95
N ASP A 2 -0.89 -0.47 2.43
CA ASP A 2 -1.06 -0.07 3.81
C ASP A 2 -2.05 1.09 3.81
N LEU A 3 -3.22 0.86 4.39
CA LEU A 3 -4.20 1.92 4.61
C LEU A 3 -3.72 2.84 5.74
N GLY A 4 -2.64 2.49 6.46
CA GLY A 4 -2.34 3.11 7.74
C GLY A 4 -3.36 2.68 8.79
N GLY A 5 -3.14 3.04 10.04
CA GLY A 5 -4.05 2.74 11.13
C GLY A 5 -3.63 3.51 12.36
N SER A 6 -4.55 3.74 13.30
CA SER A 6 -4.12 4.37 14.56
C SER A 6 -3.18 3.45 15.31
N VAL A 7 -2.37 4.06 16.20
CA VAL A 7 -1.51 3.33 17.15
C VAL A 7 -2.27 2.37 18.06
N LYS A 8 -3.59 2.52 18.19
CA LYS A 8 -4.44 1.63 19.01
C LYS A 8 -4.88 0.37 18.26
N GLY A 9 -4.71 0.33 16.94
CA GLY A 9 -5.23 -0.74 16.08
C GLY A 9 -6.76 -0.74 15.95
N GLY A 10 -7.27 -1.48 14.97
CA GLY A 10 -8.72 -1.70 14.77
C GLY A 10 -9.41 -0.75 13.78
N ASP A 11 -8.74 0.30 13.31
CA ASP A 11 -9.28 1.20 12.30
C ASP A 11 -9.03 0.67 10.88
N ALA A 12 -9.89 1.06 9.93
CA ALA A 12 -9.76 0.70 8.53
C ALA A 12 -8.61 1.42 7.81
N GLY A 13 -7.99 2.44 8.44
CA GLY A 13 -6.95 3.28 7.85
C GLY A 13 -7.47 4.41 6.94
N ASP A 14 -6.54 5.20 6.41
CA ASP A 14 -6.73 6.29 5.46
C ASP A 14 -5.81 6.16 4.22
N ALA A 15 -6.44 5.96 3.05
CA ALA A 15 -5.74 5.88 1.77
C ALA A 15 -5.08 7.21 1.33
N SER A 16 -5.38 8.34 1.98
CA SER A 16 -4.82 9.66 1.65
C SER A 16 -3.29 9.71 1.78
N ALA A 17 -2.73 8.97 2.74
CA ALA A 17 -1.29 8.90 2.95
C ALA A 17 -0.57 8.25 1.75
N ALA A 18 -1.13 7.18 1.19
CA ALA A 18 -0.59 6.52 0.02
C ALA A 18 -0.66 7.44 -1.22
N GLN A 19 -1.77 8.17 -1.39
CA GLN A 19 -1.92 9.10 -2.50
C GLN A 19 -0.92 10.27 -2.43
N LYS A 20 -0.67 10.81 -1.23
CA LYS A 20 0.32 11.87 -1.04
C LYS A 20 1.72 11.44 -1.50
N THR A 21 2.15 10.22 -1.15
CA THR A 21 3.44 9.67 -1.60
C THR A 21 3.48 9.52 -3.13
N VAL A 22 2.38 9.08 -3.75
CA VAL A 22 2.27 9.02 -5.23
C VAL A 22 2.48 10.40 -5.84
N ASP A 23 1.84 11.43 -5.30
CA ASP A 23 1.95 12.79 -5.80
C ASP A 23 3.38 13.33 -5.67
N GLU A 24 4.08 13.03 -4.57
CA GLU A 24 5.49 13.39 -4.36
C GLU A 24 6.42 12.71 -5.38
N ILE A 25 6.24 11.40 -5.63
CA ILE A 25 7.03 10.66 -6.63
C ILE A 25 6.79 11.22 -8.03
N LYS A 26 5.53 11.45 -8.40
CA LYS A 26 5.16 12.03 -9.71
C LYS A 26 5.72 13.44 -9.88
N LYS A 27 5.67 14.27 -8.84
CA LYS A 27 6.27 15.62 -8.85
C LYS A 27 7.79 15.58 -9.05
N ALA A 28 8.46 14.54 -8.56
CA ALA A 28 9.89 14.32 -8.80
C ALA A 28 10.20 13.73 -10.20
N GLY A 29 9.19 13.52 -11.06
CA GLY A 29 9.34 12.97 -12.41
C GLY A 29 9.32 11.44 -12.48
N GLY A 30 8.97 10.76 -11.37
CA GLY A 30 8.81 9.31 -11.33
C GLY A 30 7.40 8.83 -11.67
N GLU A 31 7.23 7.51 -11.68
CA GLU A 31 5.94 6.83 -11.89
C GLU A 31 5.51 6.12 -10.61
N ALA A 32 4.23 6.27 -10.23
CA ALA A 32 3.68 5.65 -9.02
C ALA A 32 2.16 5.51 -9.10
N VAL A 33 1.63 4.48 -8.43
CA VAL A 33 0.19 4.23 -8.24
C VAL A 33 -0.07 3.80 -6.80
N ALA A 34 -1.17 4.27 -6.23
CA ALA A 34 -1.62 3.85 -4.90
C ALA A 34 -2.52 2.63 -5.01
N ASN A 35 -2.39 1.73 -4.03
CA ASN A 35 -3.29 0.59 -3.83
C ASN A 35 -3.87 0.68 -2.41
N SER A 36 -5.18 0.62 -2.27
CA SER A 36 -5.88 0.68 -0.98
C SER A 36 -6.33 -0.69 -0.46
N ASP A 37 -5.93 -1.79 -1.08
CA ASP A 37 -6.22 -3.13 -0.56
C ASP A 37 -5.40 -3.43 0.69
N SER A 38 -5.94 -4.30 1.56
CA SER A 38 -5.23 -4.78 2.74
C SER A 38 -4.29 -5.93 2.39
N VAL A 39 -3.01 -5.79 2.72
CA VAL A 39 -2.02 -6.87 2.57
C VAL A 39 -2.26 -8.07 3.50
N SER A 40 -3.11 -7.90 4.52
CA SER A 40 -3.51 -8.99 5.42
C SER A 40 -4.49 -9.98 4.78
N LEU A 41 -5.05 -9.64 3.62
CA LEU A 41 -5.96 -10.49 2.85
C LEU A 41 -5.23 -11.06 1.62
N LYS A 42 -5.39 -12.38 1.38
CA LYS A 42 -4.82 -13.03 0.19
C LYS A 42 -5.26 -12.36 -1.12
N SER A 43 -6.56 -12.07 -1.24
CA SER A 43 -7.11 -11.37 -2.41
C SER A 43 -6.55 -9.95 -2.56
N GLY A 44 -6.27 -9.26 -1.46
CA GLY A 44 -5.63 -7.94 -1.50
C GLY A 44 -4.21 -8.02 -2.05
N ALA A 45 -3.41 -9.00 -1.59
CA ALA A 45 -2.08 -9.22 -2.12
C ALA A 45 -2.07 -9.63 -3.61
N GLU A 46 -3.02 -10.46 -4.04
CA GLU A 46 -3.20 -10.82 -5.45
C GLU A 46 -3.51 -9.58 -6.31
N ASN A 47 -4.42 -8.72 -5.85
CA ASN A 47 -4.75 -7.47 -6.56
C ASN A 47 -3.55 -6.52 -6.66
N MET A 48 -2.70 -6.43 -5.64
CA MET A 48 -1.49 -5.61 -5.69
C MET A 48 -0.52 -6.08 -6.78
N ILE A 49 -0.34 -7.40 -6.92
CA ILE A 49 0.50 -7.97 -7.97
C ILE A 49 -0.09 -7.66 -9.35
N THR A 50 -1.38 -7.92 -9.53
CA THR A 50 -2.10 -7.62 -10.79
C THR A 50 -1.96 -6.15 -11.17
N GLN A 51 -2.22 -5.23 -10.24
CA GLN A 51 -2.09 -3.80 -10.50
C GLN A 51 -0.66 -3.39 -10.90
N ALA A 52 0.37 -3.98 -10.28
CA ALA A 52 1.75 -3.70 -10.65
C ALA A 52 2.06 -4.15 -12.09
N LEU A 53 1.59 -5.35 -12.46
CA LEU A 53 1.73 -5.85 -13.83
C LEU A 53 0.99 -4.98 -14.85
N ASP A 54 -0.25 -4.60 -14.55
CA ASP A 54 -1.08 -3.79 -15.45
C ASP A 54 -0.56 -2.36 -15.62
N THR A 55 -0.04 -1.76 -14.54
CA THR A 55 0.42 -0.36 -14.55
C THR A 55 1.83 -0.23 -15.14
N PHE A 56 2.76 -1.10 -14.71
CA PHE A 56 4.18 -0.94 -15.00
C PHE A 56 4.71 -1.96 -16.02
N GLY A 57 3.87 -2.90 -16.46
CA GLY A 57 4.25 -3.97 -17.39
C GLY A 57 5.11 -5.08 -16.79
N GLY A 58 5.34 -5.05 -15.47
CA GLY A 58 6.18 -6.04 -14.78
C GLY A 58 6.34 -5.77 -13.28
N LEU A 59 6.86 -6.77 -12.55
CA LEU A 59 7.18 -6.68 -11.13
C LEU A 59 8.54 -7.32 -10.86
N HIS A 60 9.53 -6.49 -10.49
CA HIS A 60 10.93 -6.92 -10.36
C HIS A 60 11.40 -7.03 -8.92
N SER A 61 10.74 -6.32 -8.00
CA SER A 61 11.13 -6.25 -6.60
C SER A 61 9.91 -5.98 -5.73
N ILE A 62 9.91 -6.58 -4.54
CA ILE A 62 8.85 -6.41 -3.54
C ILE A 62 9.51 -5.97 -2.25
N ILE A 63 8.98 -4.90 -1.66
CA ILE A 63 9.34 -4.43 -0.32
C ILE A 63 8.08 -4.56 0.51
N SER A 64 8.15 -5.28 1.63
CA SER A 64 7.01 -5.54 2.52
C SER A 64 7.19 -4.87 3.88
N PRO A 65 7.15 -3.51 3.96
CA PRO A 65 7.39 -2.81 5.22
C PRO A 65 6.14 -2.68 6.09
N ALA A 66 4.94 -2.94 5.54
CA ALA A 66 3.67 -2.77 6.24
C ALA A 66 3.62 -3.64 7.50
N GLY A 67 3.22 -3.04 8.62
CA GLY A 67 3.12 -3.70 9.92
C GLY A 67 1.91 -3.19 10.69
N ILE A 68 1.19 -4.10 11.35
CA ILE A 68 0.04 -3.77 12.19
C ILE A 68 0.45 -4.00 13.64
N LEU A 69 0.57 -2.92 14.41
CA LEU A 69 0.85 -2.99 15.83
C LEU A 69 -0.38 -3.51 16.59
N ARG A 70 -0.14 -4.41 17.57
CA ARG A 70 -1.17 -4.98 18.44
C ARG A 70 -0.68 -5.03 19.88
N ASP A 71 -0.19 -3.90 20.38
CA ASP A 71 0.31 -3.82 21.75
C ASP A 71 -0.87 -3.80 22.73
N GLY A 72 -0.89 -4.74 23.69
CA GLY A 72 -1.90 -4.81 24.75
C GLY A 72 -3.01 -5.85 24.57
N MET A 73 -2.85 -6.84 23.67
CA MET A 73 -3.54 -8.14 23.83
C MET A 73 -2.88 -8.99 24.91
#